data_AF-A0A6H5KL00-F1
#
_entry.id   AF-A0A6H5KL00-F1
#
_cell.length_a   1.000
_cell.length_b   1.000
_cell.length_c   1.000
_cell.angle_alpha   90.00
_cell.angle_beta   90.00
_cell.angle_gamma   90.00
#
_symmetry.space_group_name_H-M   'P 1'
#
loop_
_entity.id
_entity.type
_entity.pdbx_description
1 polymer ?
#
loop_
_entity_poly.entity_id
_entity_poly.type
_entity_poly.pdbx_seq_one_letter_code
_entity_poly.pdbx_strand_id
1 'polypeptide(L)'
;MFVLQLCTFHNDKHGTSLTPESFNSYYFHEVWGGTRAEADAKMVEFFKSPYFLDGIPPLAGAAEVLRKHSRSLNFYLVTSRQDSLQAHTKRWIDAHYPGIFAGLRFGNHFSTEGAVRSKPDLCRMIGAEMIIDDNTTYATECASAGIRSLLFAPHMPSSEPSKPLGSHEGAKSCSQVLLAFLQVNTSRNLVSAAAAAVLLY
;
A
#
# COMPACT_ATOMS: atom_id res chain seq x y z
N MET A 1 -3.87 -9.89 1.56
CA MET A 1 -4.18 -9.58 2.98
C MET A 1 -5.30 -8.55 3.07
N PHE A 2 -5.14 -7.27 2.69
CA PHE A 2 -6.25 -6.28 2.79
C PHE A 2 -7.47 -6.65 1.94
N VAL A 3 -7.28 -6.82 0.62
CA VAL A 3 -8.38 -7.16 -0.30
C VAL A 3 -8.99 -8.51 0.07
N LEU A 4 -8.15 -9.46 0.52
CA LEU A 4 -8.63 -10.75 1.03
C LEU A 4 -9.59 -10.57 2.23
N GLN A 5 -9.21 -9.80 3.24
CA GLN A 5 -10.06 -9.52 4.40
C GLN A 5 -11.31 -8.72 4.01
N LEU A 6 -11.21 -7.82 3.04
CA LEU A 6 -12.34 -7.07 2.50
C LEU A 6 -13.33 -8.00 1.77
N CYS A 7 -12.83 -8.96 0.99
CA CYS A 7 -13.66 -10.00 0.37
C CYS A 7 -14.36 -10.83 1.44
N THR A 8 -13.64 -11.33 2.45
CA THR A 8 -14.23 -12.13 3.52
C THR A 8 -15.31 -11.35 4.26
N PHE A 9 -15.03 -10.11 4.66
CA PHE A 9 -16.02 -9.22 5.28
C PHE A 9 -17.26 -9.04 4.41
N HIS A 10 -17.07 -8.70 3.13
CA HIS A 10 -18.18 -8.40 2.23
C HIS A 10 -19.01 -9.66 1.95
N ASN A 11 -18.36 -10.81 1.77
CA ASN A 11 -19.02 -12.10 1.56
C ASN A 11 -19.85 -12.52 2.78
N ASP A 12 -19.27 -12.43 3.97
CA ASP A 12 -19.96 -12.78 5.22
C ASP A 12 -21.15 -11.86 5.50
N LYS A 13 -21.00 -10.55 5.22
CA LYS A 13 -22.03 -9.54 5.53
C LYS A 13 -23.13 -9.45 4.48
N HIS A 14 -22.80 -9.63 3.20
CA HIS A 14 -23.71 -9.36 2.09
C HIS A 14 -24.05 -10.61 1.26
N GLY A 15 -23.56 -11.79 1.64
CA GLY A 15 -23.83 -13.04 0.94
C GLY A 15 -23.23 -13.10 -0.47
N THR A 16 -22.14 -12.36 -0.70
CA THR A 16 -21.43 -12.35 -1.99
C THR A 16 -20.37 -13.45 -2.07
N SER A 17 -19.80 -13.64 -3.26
CA SER A 17 -18.69 -14.56 -3.51
C SER A 17 -17.51 -13.85 -4.18
N LEU A 18 -17.14 -12.69 -3.65
CA LEU A 18 -16.02 -11.89 -4.15
C LEU A 18 -14.70 -12.58 -3.85
N THR A 19 -13.79 -12.52 -4.82
CA THR A 19 -12.38 -12.90 -4.68
C THR A 19 -11.51 -11.68 -4.95
N PRO A 20 -10.21 -11.69 -4.58
CA PRO A 20 -9.32 -10.58 -4.92
C PRO A 20 -9.32 -10.21 -6.41
N GLU A 21 -9.48 -11.19 -7.30
CA GLU A 21 -9.55 -11.02 -8.75
C GLU A 21 -10.82 -10.26 -9.21
N SER A 22 -11.83 -10.15 -8.34
CA SER A 22 -13.03 -9.35 -8.60
C SER A 22 -12.73 -7.85 -8.61
N PHE A 23 -11.63 -7.41 -7.99
CA PHE A 23 -11.29 -5.99 -7.81
C PHE A 23 -10.42 -5.45 -8.95
N ASN A 24 -11.04 -5.25 -10.11
CA ASN A 24 -10.39 -4.65 -11.30
C ASN A 24 -10.43 -3.11 -11.33
N SER A 25 -11.08 -2.48 -10.33
CA SER A 25 -11.19 -1.02 -10.20
C SER A 25 -10.89 -0.55 -8.78
N TYR A 26 -10.27 0.63 -8.67
CA TYR A 26 -10.05 1.34 -7.41
C TYR A 26 -11.34 1.92 -6.79
N TYR A 27 -12.42 1.98 -7.56
CA TYR A 27 -13.71 2.45 -7.10
C TYR A 27 -14.58 1.25 -6.72
N PHE A 28 -14.76 1.03 -5.42
CA PHE A 28 -15.45 -0.16 -4.92
C PHE A 28 -16.90 -0.31 -5.40
N HIS A 29 -17.59 0.79 -5.72
CA HIS A 29 -18.94 0.72 -6.29
C HIS A 29 -18.97 0.09 -7.70
N GLU A 30 -17.86 0.12 -8.44
CA GLU A 30 -17.75 -0.55 -9.74
C GLU A 30 -17.63 -2.07 -9.58
N VAL A 31 -17.14 -2.54 -8.43
CA VAL A 31 -17.01 -3.97 -8.09
C VAL A 31 -18.26 -4.50 -7.40
N TRP A 32 -18.79 -3.75 -6.44
CA TRP A 32 -19.92 -4.18 -5.60
C TRP A 32 -21.29 -3.85 -6.21
N GLY A 33 -21.31 -3.00 -7.24
CA GLY A 33 -22.53 -2.35 -7.72
C GLY A 33 -23.03 -1.26 -6.76
N GLY A 34 -24.11 -0.60 -7.18
CA GLY A 34 -24.71 0.52 -6.45
C GLY A 34 -23.98 1.84 -6.67
N THR A 35 -24.13 2.74 -5.70
CA THR A 35 -23.60 4.09 -5.72
C THR A 35 -22.29 4.20 -4.95
N ARG A 36 -21.53 5.26 -5.21
CA ARG A 36 -20.32 5.59 -4.44
C ARG A 36 -20.59 5.76 -2.95
N ALA A 37 -21.70 6.40 -2.58
CA ALA A 37 -22.06 6.62 -1.18
C ALA A 37 -22.32 5.30 -0.44
N GLU A 38 -22.95 4.32 -1.09
CA GLU A 38 -23.16 2.99 -0.52
C GLU A 38 -21.84 2.23 -0.35
N ALA A 39 -20.93 2.34 -1.32
CA ALA A 39 -19.60 1.76 -1.19
C ALA A 39 -18.77 2.41 -0.08
N ASP A 40 -18.84 3.74 0.06
CA ASP A 40 -18.17 4.46 1.14
C ASP A 40 -18.72 4.03 2.52
N ALA A 41 -20.04 3.85 2.63
CA ALA A 41 -20.66 3.34 3.87
C ALA A 41 -20.16 1.93 4.23
N LYS A 42 -20.10 1.00 3.26
CA LYS A 42 -19.54 -0.34 3.46
C LYS A 42 -18.07 -0.31 3.89
N MET A 43 -17.28 0.60 3.33
CA MET A 43 -15.88 0.77 3.73
C MET A 43 -15.73 1.28 5.17
N VAL A 44 -16.58 2.24 5.59
CA VAL A 44 -16.61 2.71 6.97
C VAL A 44 -16.94 1.58 7.95
N GLU A 45 -17.86 0.69 7.58
CA GLU A 45 -18.17 -0.50 8.37
C GLU A 45 -17.01 -1.50 8.40
N PHE A 46 -16.37 -1.75 7.26
CA PHE A 46 -15.19 -2.61 7.17
C PHE A 46 -14.07 -2.12 8.09
N PHE A 47 -13.76 -0.81 8.08
CA PHE A 47 -12.72 -0.22 8.94
C PHE A 47 -12.99 -0.34 10.44
N LYS A 48 -14.24 -0.56 10.84
CA LYS A 48 -14.65 -0.79 12.23
C LYS A 48 -14.73 -2.27 12.59
N SER A 49 -14.60 -3.16 11.60
CA SER A 49 -14.78 -4.60 11.77
C SER A 49 -13.48 -5.29 12.25
N PRO A 50 -13.58 -6.46 12.90
CA PRO A 50 -12.40 -7.27 13.25
C PRO A 50 -11.55 -7.65 12.03
N TYR A 51 -12.16 -7.83 10.85
CA TYR A 51 -11.46 -8.16 9.60
C TYR A 51 -10.40 -7.10 9.24
N PHE A 52 -10.67 -5.83 9.51
CA PHE A 52 -9.70 -4.75 9.31
C PHE A 52 -8.82 -4.52 10.54
N LEU A 53 -9.44 -4.45 11.73
CA LEU A 53 -8.74 -4.04 12.94
C LEU A 53 -7.67 -5.05 13.38
N ASP A 54 -7.95 -6.35 13.23
CA ASP A 54 -7.08 -7.44 13.68
C ASP A 54 -6.77 -8.44 12.57
N GLY A 55 -7.58 -8.46 11.50
CA GLY A 55 -7.52 -9.48 10.45
C GLY A 55 -6.45 -9.26 9.39
N ILE A 56 -5.76 -8.11 9.36
CA ILE A 56 -4.73 -7.78 8.35
C ILE A 56 -3.34 -8.16 8.89
N PRO A 57 -2.72 -9.25 8.40
CA PRO A 57 -1.37 -9.64 8.82
C PRO A 57 -0.29 -8.81 8.09
N PRO A 58 0.92 -8.72 8.67
CA PRO A 58 2.07 -8.17 7.98
C PRO A 58 2.49 -9.05 6.79
N LEU A 59 3.09 -8.44 5.77
CA LEU A 59 3.65 -9.19 4.65
C LEU A 59 4.80 -10.08 5.15
N ALA A 60 4.71 -11.38 4.86
CA ALA A 60 5.72 -12.36 5.26
C ALA A 60 7.11 -11.99 4.72
N GLY A 61 8.13 -12.05 5.59
CA GLY A 61 9.51 -11.69 5.24
C GLY A 61 9.81 -10.19 5.16
N ALA A 62 8.81 -9.31 5.05
CA ALA A 62 9.05 -7.87 4.90
C ALA A 62 9.81 -7.26 6.08
N ALA A 63 9.42 -7.60 7.31
CA ALA A 63 10.06 -7.08 8.52
C ALA A 63 11.55 -7.49 8.62
N GLU A 64 11.89 -8.70 8.19
CA GLU A 64 13.27 -9.20 8.19
C GLU A 64 14.13 -8.41 7.21
N VAL A 65 13.67 -8.25 5.97
CA VAL A 65 14.43 -7.56 4.93
C VAL A 65 14.57 -6.06 5.25
N LEU A 66 13.49 -5.40 5.70
CA LEU A 66 13.56 -4.00 6.11
C LEU A 66 14.55 -3.81 7.26
N ARG A 67 14.53 -4.70 8.27
CA ARG A 67 15.49 -4.64 9.38
C ARG A 67 16.93 -4.93 8.96
N LYS A 68 17.14 -5.85 8.02
CA LYS A 68 18.47 -6.10 7.44
C LYS A 68 19.06 -4.85 6.80
N HIS A 69 18.22 -4.01 6.21
CA HIS A 69 18.63 -2.83 5.46
C HIS A 69 18.55 -1.52 6.25
N SER A 70 17.96 -1.50 7.45
CA SER A 70 17.75 -0.29 8.26
C SER A 70 19.04 0.36 8.77
N ARG A 71 20.16 -0.36 8.75
CA ARG A 71 21.49 0.20 9.09
C ARG A 71 22.04 1.13 8.00
N SER A 72 21.65 0.90 6.76
CA SER A 72 22.14 1.64 5.59
C SER A 72 21.09 2.60 5.02
N LEU A 73 19.83 2.39 5.36
CA LEU A 73 18.68 3.01 4.71
C LEU A 73 17.68 3.51 5.76
N ASN A 74 17.16 4.72 5.62
CA ASN A 74 16.02 5.16 6.43
C ASN A 74 14.72 4.83 5.71
N PHE A 75 13.83 4.15 6.42
CA PHE A 75 12.50 3.85 5.91
C PHE A 75 11.48 4.87 6.41
N TYR A 76 10.73 5.46 5.49
CA TYR A 76 9.50 6.19 5.82
C TYR A 76 8.31 5.44 5.30
N LEU A 77 7.16 5.60 5.92
CA LEU A 77 5.93 5.05 5.43
C LEU A 77 5.11 6.16 4.78
N VAL A 78 4.84 6.11 3.47
CA VAL A 78 3.88 7.02 2.83
C VAL A 78 2.68 6.22 2.37
N THR A 79 1.49 6.70 2.70
CA THR A 79 0.24 6.00 2.36
C THR A 79 -0.85 6.98 1.98
N SER A 80 -1.71 6.56 1.06
CA SER A 80 -2.89 7.33 0.66
C SER A 80 -4.06 7.19 1.65
N ARG A 81 -3.89 6.42 2.74
CA ARG A 81 -4.92 6.23 3.78
C ARG A 81 -5.44 7.57 4.33
N GLN A 82 -6.72 7.56 4.68
CA GLN A 82 -7.41 8.67 5.33
C GLN A 82 -6.83 8.96 6.72
N ASP A 83 -6.88 10.21 7.14
CA ASP A 83 -6.39 10.67 8.45
C ASP A 83 -7.12 9.97 9.61
N SER A 84 -8.40 9.62 9.41
CA SER A 84 -9.20 8.84 10.36
C SER A 84 -8.58 7.48 10.72
N LEU A 85 -7.77 6.91 9.84
CA LEU A 85 -7.09 5.62 10.05
C LEU A 85 -5.68 5.76 10.63
N GLN A 86 -5.16 6.98 10.78
CA GLN A 86 -3.78 7.23 11.17
C GLN A 86 -3.41 6.55 12.50
N ALA A 87 -4.25 6.70 13.52
CA ALA A 87 -3.99 6.12 14.84
C ALA A 87 -3.94 4.59 14.80
N HIS A 88 -4.85 3.96 14.07
CA HIS A 88 -4.87 2.51 13.89
C HIS A 88 -3.65 2.04 13.09
N THR A 89 -3.35 2.67 11.96
CA THR A 89 -2.17 2.34 11.14
C THR A 89 -0.88 2.48 11.92
N LYS A 90 -0.74 3.52 12.75
CA LYS A 90 0.44 3.67 13.61
C LYS A 90 0.58 2.50 14.59
N ARG A 91 -0.50 2.12 15.29
CA ARG A 91 -0.47 0.96 16.21
C ARG A 91 -0.08 -0.33 15.50
N TRP A 92 -0.63 -0.57 14.32
CA TRP A 92 -0.32 -1.73 13.50
C TRP A 92 1.17 -1.76 13.09
N ILE A 93 1.70 -0.61 12.66
CA ILE A 93 3.13 -0.48 12.32
C ILE A 93 4.03 -0.66 13.54
N ASP A 94 3.69 -0.08 14.69
CA ASP A 94 4.46 -0.22 15.91
C ASP A 94 4.50 -1.68 16.38
N ALA A 95 3.41 -2.43 16.21
CA ALA A 95 3.31 -3.84 16.57
C ALA A 95 4.12 -4.76 15.64
N HIS A 96 4.08 -4.53 14.32
CA HIS A 96 4.66 -5.45 13.34
C HIS A 96 6.04 -5.04 12.81
N TYR A 97 6.37 -3.75 12.84
CA TYR A 97 7.60 -3.17 12.32
C TYR A 97 8.30 -2.25 13.34
N PRO A 98 8.50 -2.71 14.59
CA PRO A 98 9.03 -1.87 15.66
C PRO A 98 10.42 -1.34 15.31
N GLY A 99 10.58 -0.02 15.37
CA GLY A 99 11.85 0.67 15.14
C GLY A 99 12.36 0.66 13.70
N ILE A 100 11.55 0.23 12.72
CA ILE A 100 11.96 0.19 11.30
C ILE A 100 11.75 1.56 10.62
N PHE A 101 10.62 2.21 10.88
CA PHE A 101 10.26 3.46 10.21
C PHE A 101 10.71 4.70 10.99
N ALA A 102 11.44 5.58 10.30
CA ALA A 102 11.80 6.92 10.77
C ALA A 102 10.59 7.86 10.84
N GLY A 103 9.52 7.59 10.09
CA GLY A 103 8.29 8.35 10.16
C GLY A 103 7.19 7.85 9.23
N LEU A 104 5.97 8.32 9.49
CA LEU A 104 4.78 8.01 8.70
C LEU A 104 4.23 9.31 8.07
N ARG A 105 3.70 9.21 6.84
CA ARG A 105 3.13 10.30 6.04
C ARG A 105 1.83 9.81 5.40
N PHE A 106 0.77 10.58 5.60
CA PHE A 106 -0.57 10.27 5.13
C PHE A 106 -0.97 11.29 4.07
N GLY A 107 -1.44 10.79 2.92
CA GLY A 107 -1.93 11.58 1.80
C GLY A 107 -3.42 11.85 1.85
N ASN A 108 -4.14 11.17 2.75
CA ASN A 108 -5.55 11.41 3.04
C ASN A 108 -6.47 11.32 1.80
N HIS A 109 -6.16 10.42 0.85
CA HIS A 109 -6.98 10.23 -0.34
C HIS A 109 -8.34 9.63 0.05
N PHE A 110 -9.38 10.01 -0.68
CA PHE A 110 -10.77 9.58 -0.46
C PHE A 110 -11.39 10.02 0.89
N SER A 111 -10.73 10.91 1.63
CA SER A 111 -11.35 11.58 2.78
C SER A 111 -12.29 12.70 2.33
N THR A 112 -13.35 12.93 3.10
CA THR A 112 -14.24 14.09 2.93
C THR A 112 -13.75 15.33 3.68
N GLU A 113 -12.72 15.19 4.50
CA GLU A 113 -12.17 16.23 5.36
C GLU A 113 -10.64 16.25 5.33
N GLY A 114 -10.04 17.43 5.54
CA GLY A 114 -8.59 17.62 5.59
C GLY A 114 -7.94 17.82 4.22
N ALA A 115 -6.63 18.09 4.24
CA ALA A 115 -5.87 18.33 3.02
C ALA A 115 -5.44 17.00 2.39
N VAL A 116 -5.79 16.80 1.12
CA VAL A 116 -5.27 15.69 0.31
C VAL A 116 -3.88 16.07 -0.19
N ARG A 117 -2.90 15.18 -0.02
CA ARG A 117 -1.53 15.38 -0.51
C ARG A 117 -1.11 14.24 -1.42
N SER A 118 -0.51 14.59 -2.56
CA SER A 118 0.01 13.61 -3.50
C SER A 118 1.22 12.88 -2.89
N LYS A 119 1.45 11.63 -3.30
CA LYS A 119 2.67 10.89 -2.92
C LYS A 119 3.94 11.64 -3.33
N PRO A 120 4.08 12.19 -4.55
CA PRO A 120 5.22 13.02 -4.91
C PRO A 120 5.50 14.16 -3.92
N ASP A 121 4.48 14.86 -3.42
CA ASP A 121 4.68 15.94 -2.46
C ASP A 121 5.13 15.41 -1.10
N LEU A 122 4.52 14.32 -0.62
CA LEU A 122 4.93 13.66 0.63
C LEU A 122 6.37 13.15 0.54
N CYS A 123 6.78 12.60 -0.60
CA CYS A 123 8.14 12.17 -0.90
C CYS A 123 9.13 13.35 -0.83
N ARG A 124 8.80 14.47 -1.48
CA ARG A 124 9.64 15.68 -1.46
C ARG A 124 9.81 16.23 -0.05
N MET A 125 8.74 16.27 0.74
CA MET A 125 8.77 16.75 2.13
C MET A 125 9.75 15.98 3.02
N ILE A 126 10.03 14.71 2.71
CA ILE A 126 10.94 13.86 3.48
C ILE A 126 12.29 13.65 2.78
N GLY A 127 12.54 14.30 1.64
CA GLY A 127 13.76 14.10 0.86
C GLY A 127 13.92 12.67 0.34
N ALA A 128 12.82 12.01 -0.01
CA ALA A 128 12.82 10.64 -0.50
C ALA A 128 13.55 10.50 -1.84
N GLU A 129 14.47 9.53 -1.94
CA GLU A 129 15.18 9.23 -3.19
C GLU A 129 14.49 8.15 -4.03
N MET A 130 13.67 7.31 -3.39
CA MET A 130 12.98 6.19 -4.03
C MET A 130 11.66 5.86 -3.34
N ILE A 131 10.65 5.50 -4.14
CA ILE A 131 9.35 4.98 -3.71
C ILE A 131 9.19 3.53 -4.19
N ILE A 132 8.57 2.68 -3.36
CA ILE A 132 8.23 1.28 -3.68
C ILE A 132 6.72 1.12 -3.56
N ASP A 133 6.02 1.38 -4.65
CA ASP A 133 4.56 1.40 -4.69
C ASP A 133 4.07 0.25 -5.55
N ASP A 134 2.92 -0.29 -5.24
CA ASP A 134 2.26 -1.26 -6.10
C ASP A 134 1.25 -0.63 -7.05
N ASN A 135 0.84 0.59 -6.76
CA ASN A 135 -0.08 1.32 -7.57
C ASN A 135 0.69 1.94 -8.74
N THR A 136 0.42 1.43 -9.93
CA THR A 136 1.03 1.91 -11.18
C THR A 136 0.86 3.42 -11.38
N THR A 137 -0.29 3.99 -11.02
CA THR A 137 -0.53 5.44 -11.11
C THR A 137 0.40 6.20 -10.16
N TYR A 138 0.46 5.83 -8.88
CA TYR A 138 1.32 6.51 -7.91
C TYR A 138 2.82 6.36 -8.20
N ALA A 139 3.25 5.16 -8.62
CA ALA A 139 4.63 4.93 -9.06
C ALA A 139 4.97 5.79 -10.28
N THR A 140 4.05 5.91 -11.24
CA THR A 140 4.25 6.75 -12.43
C THR A 140 4.29 8.23 -12.06
N GLU A 141 3.38 8.72 -11.21
CA GLU A 141 3.37 10.11 -10.73
C GLU A 141 4.70 10.48 -10.05
N CYS A 142 5.24 9.58 -9.22
CA CYS A 142 6.53 9.78 -8.57
C CYS A 142 7.69 9.76 -9.57
N ALA A 143 7.69 8.83 -10.53
CA ALA A 143 8.69 8.79 -11.59
C ALA A 143 8.69 10.08 -12.44
N SER A 144 7.52 10.56 -12.84
CA SER A 144 7.35 11.83 -13.57
C SER A 144 7.79 13.04 -12.72
N ALA A 145 7.71 12.94 -11.40
CA ALA A 145 8.19 13.95 -10.46
C ALA A 145 9.72 13.87 -10.19
N GLY A 146 10.45 12.96 -10.84
CA GLY A 146 11.89 12.77 -10.68
C GLY A 146 12.29 11.87 -9.50
N ILE A 147 11.33 11.18 -8.87
CA ILE A 147 11.58 10.26 -7.77
C ILE A 147 11.71 8.84 -8.34
N ARG A 148 12.81 8.15 -8.02
CA ARG A 148 13.00 6.76 -8.49
C ARG A 148 11.85 5.91 -7.98
N SER A 149 11.21 5.16 -8.87
CA SER A 149 10.02 4.41 -8.51
C SER A 149 10.21 2.94 -8.86
N LEU A 150 10.00 2.07 -7.89
CA LEU A 150 9.93 0.63 -8.09
C LEU A 150 8.47 0.21 -7.97
N LEU A 151 7.93 -0.36 -9.04
CA LEU A 151 6.62 -0.97 -9.02
C LEU A 151 6.73 -2.34 -8.36
N PHE A 152 5.99 -2.55 -7.28
CA PHE A 152 5.89 -3.85 -6.63
C PHE A 152 4.61 -4.55 -7.10
N ALA A 153 4.75 -5.62 -7.87
CA ALA A 153 3.64 -6.52 -8.18
C ALA A 153 3.71 -7.69 -7.20
N PRO A 154 2.77 -7.84 -6.25
CA PRO A 154 2.70 -9.06 -5.47
C PRO A 154 2.47 -10.22 -6.43
N HIS A 155 3.32 -11.24 -6.36
CA HIS A 155 2.97 -12.52 -6.97
C HIS A 155 1.74 -13.05 -6.22
N MET A 156 0.56 -12.88 -6.81
CA MET A 156 -0.46 -13.92 -6.72
C MET A 156 0.17 -15.19 -7.30
N PRO A 157 0.04 -16.37 -6.70
CA PRO A 157 0.53 -17.60 -7.30
C PRO A 157 -0.30 -17.92 -8.55
N SER A 158 0.01 -17.25 -9.66
CA SER A 158 -0.12 -17.78 -11.00
C SER A 158 1.22 -18.40 -11.37
N SER A 159 1.18 -19.61 -11.91
CA SER A 159 2.27 -20.56 -12.13
C SER A 159 3.42 -20.13 -13.06
N GLU A 160 3.81 -18.85 -13.15
CA GLU A 160 4.85 -18.39 -14.08
C GLU A 160 5.92 -17.49 -13.43
N PRO A 161 7.20 -17.64 -13.81
CA PRO A 161 8.32 -16.87 -13.25
C PRO A 161 8.35 -15.41 -13.76
N SER A 162 8.65 -14.48 -12.86
CA SER A 162 8.79 -13.03 -13.12
C SER A 162 9.83 -12.70 -14.20
N LYS A 163 9.43 -11.95 -15.24
CA LYS A 163 10.32 -11.34 -16.25
C LYS A 163 10.73 -9.91 -15.84
N PRO A 164 11.95 -9.45 -16.15
CA PRO A 164 12.31 -8.04 -16.03
C PRO A 164 11.56 -7.23 -17.09
N LEU A 165 10.91 -6.12 -16.69
CA LEU A 165 10.09 -5.30 -17.61
C LEU A 165 10.98 -4.52 -18.59
N GLY A 166 10.92 -4.94 -19.86
CA GLY A 166 10.84 -4.01 -21.00
C GLY A 166 9.36 -3.73 -21.30
N SER A 167 9.05 -2.46 -21.58
CA SER A 167 7.84 -1.90 -22.22
C SER A 167 6.49 -2.64 -22.10
N HIS A 168 5.53 -1.95 -21.48
CA HIS A 168 4.07 -2.05 -21.61
C HIS A 168 3.41 -3.42 -21.38
N GLU A 169 2.72 -3.53 -20.24
CA GLU A 169 1.28 -3.88 -20.19
C GLU A 169 0.72 -3.55 -18.80
N GLY A 170 -0.48 -2.96 -18.78
CA GLY A 170 -1.06 -2.33 -17.60
C GLY A 170 -1.69 -3.33 -16.64
N ALA A 171 -1.16 -3.44 -15.43
CA ALA A 171 -1.87 -3.99 -14.29
C ALA A 171 -2.56 -2.84 -13.52
N LYS A 172 -3.89 -2.80 -13.58
CA LYS A 172 -4.75 -1.96 -12.74
C LYS A 172 -5.22 -2.82 -11.58
N SER A 173 -4.67 -2.63 -10.38
CA SER A 173 -5.03 -3.38 -9.17
C SER A 173 -5.42 -2.43 -8.05
N CYS A 174 -6.62 -2.60 -7.51
CA CYS A 174 -7.16 -1.83 -6.41
C CYS A 174 -6.45 -2.11 -5.08
N SER A 175 -5.64 -1.17 -4.60
CA SER A 175 -5.04 -1.31 -3.27
C SER A 175 -4.68 0.05 -2.64
N GLN A 176 -5.24 0.31 -1.46
CA GLN A 176 -4.84 1.43 -0.57
C GLN A 176 -3.56 1.04 0.16
N VAL A 177 -2.42 1.36 -0.44
CA VAL A 177 -1.13 0.81 -0.01
C VAL A 177 -0.38 1.64 1.02
N LEU A 178 0.22 0.88 1.93
CA LEU A 178 1.18 1.26 2.94
C LEU A 178 2.58 1.02 2.36
N LEU A 179 3.22 2.10 1.92
CA LEU A 179 4.43 2.04 1.12
C LEU A 179 5.63 2.44 1.99
N ALA A 180 6.76 1.75 1.84
CA ALA A 180 8.00 2.03 2.57
C ALA A 180 9.07 2.66 1.65
N PHE A 181 9.73 3.71 2.12
CA PHE A 181 10.73 4.50 1.40
C PHE A 181 12.15 4.08 1.69
N LEU A 182 13.07 4.49 0.83
CA LEU A 182 14.50 4.33 1.03
C LEU A 182 15.18 5.71 1.03
N GLN A 183 15.81 6.10 2.13
CA GLN A 183 16.82 7.17 2.14
C GLN A 183 18.19 6.51 2.29
N VAL A 184 19.10 6.67 1.32
CA VAL A 184 20.30 5.84 1.21
C VAL A 184 21.50 6.58 1.77
N ASN A 185 22.13 6.08 2.83
CA ASN A 185 23.36 6.70 3.34
C ASN A 185 24.60 6.41 2.47
N THR A 186 24.59 5.38 1.62
CA THR A 186 25.69 5.06 0.69
C THR A 186 25.22 4.30 -0.57
N SER A 187 25.77 4.68 -1.72
CA SER A 187 25.27 4.44 -3.08
C SER A 187 25.30 3.00 -3.65
N ARG A 188 25.48 1.93 -2.84
CA ARG A 188 25.89 0.62 -3.40
C ARG A 188 24.98 -0.61 -3.26
N ASN A 189 23.78 -0.56 -2.66
CA ASN A 189 22.90 -1.74 -2.61
C ASN A 189 21.39 -1.43 -2.62
N LEU A 190 20.89 -0.90 -3.74
CA LEU A 190 19.49 -0.47 -3.91
C LEU A 190 18.53 -1.62 -4.25
N VAL A 191 18.96 -2.61 -5.03
CA VAL A 191 18.06 -3.61 -5.64
C VAL A 191 17.57 -4.66 -4.64
N SER A 192 18.42 -5.10 -3.69
CA SER A 192 17.99 -6.11 -2.70
C SER A 192 17.11 -5.55 -1.58
N ALA A 193 17.23 -4.25 -1.30
CA ALA A 193 16.44 -3.57 -0.27
C ALA A 193 15.06 -3.16 -0.77
N ALA A 194 14.98 -2.81 -2.06
CA ALA A 194 13.74 -2.34 -2.68
C ALA A 194 12.70 -3.45 -2.90
N ALA A 195 13.12 -4.71 -2.93
CA ALA A 195 12.24 -5.86 -3.14
C ALA A 195 11.29 -6.18 -1.97
N ALA A 196 11.42 -5.52 -0.80
CA ALA A 196 10.69 -5.92 0.41
C ALA A 196 9.89 -4.82 1.11
N ALA A 197 9.76 -3.65 0.48
CA ALA A 197 9.20 -2.47 1.11
C ALA A 197 7.78 -2.14 0.59
N VAL A 198 6.87 -3.13 0.61
CA VAL A 198 5.43 -2.84 0.60
C VAL A 198 4.79 -3.51 1.79
N LEU A 199 4.18 -2.71 2.66
CA LEU A 199 3.72 -3.14 3.97
C LEU A 199 2.27 -3.51 4.09
N LEU A 200 1.57 -3.69 2.98
CA LEU A 200 0.27 -4.34 3.01
C LEU A 200 0.09 -5.15 1.74
N TYR A 201 0.42 -6.43 1.85
CA TYR A 201 -0.03 -7.43 0.90
C TYR A 201 -0.40 -8.72 1.54
#